data_AF-A0A4R9HBD9-F1
#
_entry.id   AF-A0A4R9HBD9-F1
#
_cell.length_a   1.000
_cell.length_b   1.000
_cell.length_c   1.000
_cell.angle_alpha   90.00
_cell.angle_beta   90.00
_cell.angle_gamma   90.00
#
_symmetry.space_group_name_H-M   'P 1'
#
loop_
_entity.id
_entity.type
_entity.pdbx_description
1 polymer ?
#
loop_
_entity_poly.entity_id
_entity_poly.type
_entity_poly.pdbx_seq_one_letter_code
_entity_poly.pdbx_strand_id
1 'polypeptide(L)'
;MNLFLSGRMSAFFSILLLIFSLFSCYNYSANRIVTTPPTLVGITLIGTGVYELRLRAGNPEAFFSGYTLYTGSTVDASRNPSDFSSGKACQLPLNMLPNQPREYSIEVNPTAGPLAVPGPGENTNRVCKIVATLNSGDYVTLRSSVISLDLNSGTKDIYVFSMPSNTLQVP
;
A
#
# COMPACT_ATOMS: atom_id res chain seq x y z
N MET A 1 -23.39 -29.98 48.82
CA MET A 1 -24.24 -29.03 48.07
C MET A 1 -23.40 -28.31 47.02
N ASN A 2 -22.92 -28.99 45.97
CA ASN A 2 -22.10 -28.36 44.90
C ASN A 2 -22.19 -29.07 43.51
N LEU A 3 -22.87 -30.21 43.39
CA LEU A 3 -23.00 -30.93 42.11
C LEU A 3 -24.04 -30.30 41.17
N PHE A 4 -25.04 -29.58 41.69
CA PHE A 4 -26.09 -28.95 40.88
C PHE A 4 -25.68 -27.63 40.21
N LEU A 5 -24.65 -26.94 40.71
CA LEU A 5 -24.12 -25.73 40.05
C LEU A 5 -23.17 -26.06 38.89
N SER A 6 -22.39 -27.15 38.98
CA SER A 6 -21.43 -27.54 37.95
C SER A 6 -22.10 -27.93 36.62
N GLY A 7 -23.18 -28.72 36.67
CA GLY A 7 -23.93 -29.11 35.47
C GLY A 7 -24.61 -27.94 34.76
N ARG A 8 -25.08 -26.95 35.52
CA ARG A 8 -25.70 -25.73 34.95
C ARG A 8 -24.67 -24.84 34.26
N MET A 9 -23.47 -24.68 34.81
CA MET A 9 -22.41 -23.91 34.15
C MET A 9 -21.89 -24.58 32.87
N SER A 10 -21.81 -25.91 32.84
CA SER A 10 -21.41 -26.65 31.63
C SER A 10 -22.44 -26.52 30.49
N ALA A 11 -23.74 -26.53 30.82
CA ALA A 11 -24.80 -26.31 29.84
C ALA A 11 -24.78 -24.88 29.28
N PHE A 12 -24.60 -23.86 30.13
CA PHE A 12 -24.46 -22.47 29.67
C PHE A 12 -23.21 -22.26 28.80
N PHE A 13 -22.08 -22.87 29.15
CA PHE A 13 -20.85 -22.78 28.35
C PHE A 13 -21.02 -23.46 26.99
N SER A 14 -21.69 -24.63 26.94
CA SER A 14 -21.96 -25.35 25.70
C SER A 14 -22.94 -24.59 24.79
N ILE A 15 -23.98 -23.98 25.36
CA ILE A 15 -24.93 -23.13 24.63
C ILE A 15 -24.23 -21.87 24.11
N LEU A 16 -23.37 -21.25 24.91
CA LEU A 16 -22.60 -20.08 24.49
C LEU A 16 -21.65 -20.42 23.34
N LEU A 17 -20.96 -21.57 23.40
CA LEU A 17 -20.11 -22.07 22.31
C LEU A 17 -20.92 -22.37 21.05
N LEU A 18 -22.11 -22.95 21.19
CA LEU A 18 -23.02 -23.21 20.08
C LEU A 18 -23.47 -21.89 19.43
N ILE A 19 -23.82 -20.88 20.23
CA ILE A 19 -24.20 -19.56 19.76
C ILE A 19 -23.02 -18.89 19.03
N PHE A 20 -21.80 -18.93 19.59
CA PHE A 20 -20.60 -18.42 18.90
C PHE A 20 -20.31 -19.14 17.58
N SER A 21 -20.56 -20.46 17.51
CA SER A 21 -20.38 -21.23 16.27
C SER A 21 -21.42 -20.87 15.19
N LEU A 22 -22.65 -20.53 15.60
CA LEU A 22 -23.74 -20.10 14.70
C LEU A 22 -23.57 -18.66 14.20
N PHE A 23 -22.77 -17.84 14.90
CA PHE A 23 -22.35 -16.51 14.46
C PHE A 23 -21.02 -16.49 13.69
N SER A 24 -20.56 -17.66 13.20
CA SER A 24 -19.44 -17.73 12.26
C SER A 24 -19.86 -17.10 10.92
N CYS A 25 -19.81 -15.77 10.86
CA CYS A 25 -20.03 -14.99 9.66
C CYS A 25 -18.90 -15.27 8.65
N TYR A 26 -19.14 -16.16 7.69
CA TYR A 26 -18.28 -16.29 6.50
C TYR A 26 -18.57 -15.17 5.47
N ASN A 27 -18.77 -13.93 5.93
CA ASN A 27 -18.97 -12.77 5.07
C ASN A 27 -17.64 -12.21 4.54
N TYR A 28 -16.67 -13.09 4.26
CA TYR A 28 -15.47 -12.69 3.54
C TYR A 28 -15.81 -12.70 2.05
N SER A 29 -15.68 -11.53 1.42
CA SER A 29 -15.78 -11.41 -0.02
C SER A 29 -14.76 -12.34 -0.67
N ALA A 30 -15.21 -13.29 -1.49
CA ALA A 30 -14.34 -14.08 -2.36
C ALA A 30 -13.70 -13.23 -3.47
N ASN A 31 -14.15 -11.98 -3.65
CA ASN A 31 -13.55 -11.07 -4.61
C ASN A 31 -12.20 -10.57 -4.07
N ARG A 32 -11.18 -10.69 -4.92
CA ARG A 32 -9.85 -10.12 -4.70
C ARG A 32 -9.97 -8.63 -4.37
N ILE A 33 -9.14 -8.16 -3.43
CA ILE A 33 -9.03 -6.73 -3.12
C ILE A 33 -8.58 -6.00 -4.39
N VAL A 34 -9.38 -5.02 -4.85
CA VAL A 34 -9.09 -4.18 -6.02
C VAL A 34 -8.68 -2.80 -5.52
N THR A 35 -7.38 -2.58 -5.45
CA THR A 35 -6.79 -1.28 -5.13
C THR A 35 -6.94 -0.31 -6.30
N THR A 36 -7.40 0.91 -6.00
CA THR A 36 -7.39 1.99 -6.99
C THR A 36 -5.94 2.44 -7.25
N PRO A 37 -5.50 2.56 -8.52
CA PRO A 37 -4.16 3.04 -8.84
C PRO A 37 -4.01 4.52 -8.46
N PRO A 38 -2.84 4.96 -7.97
CA PRO A 38 -2.56 6.37 -7.76
C PRO A 38 -2.49 7.11 -9.11
N THR A 39 -2.68 8.42 -9.09
CA THR A 39 -2.41 9.29 -10.25
C THR A 39 -1.23 10.19 -9.96
N LEU A 40 -0.17 10.08 -10.76
CA LEU A 40 0.97 10.96 -10.73
C LEU A 40 0.60 12.32 -11.35
N VAL A 41 0.83 13.40 -10.62
CA VAL A 41 0.54 14.79 -11.04
C VAL A 41 1.80 15.48 -11.54
N GLY A 42 2.95 15.17 -10.96
CA GLY A 42 4.21 15.77 -11.37
C GLY A 42 5.42 15.09 -10.76
N ILE A 43 6.58 15.38 -11.36
CA ILE A 43 7.89 15.03 -10.84
C ILE A 43 8.75 16.30 -10.88
N THR A 44 9.42 16.60 -9.78
CA THR A 44 10.28 17.80 -9.67
C THR A 44 11.57 17.45 -8.96
N LEU A 45 12.69 17.98 -9.46
CA LEU A 45 13.97 17.86 -8.79
C LEU A 45 13.98 18.77 -7.56
N ILE A 46 14.27 18.22 -6.37
CA ILE A 46 14.32 18.95 -5.09
C ILE A 46 15.71 18.95 -4.46
N GLY A 47 16.64 18.15 -5.00
CA GLY A 47 18.04 18.10 -4.61
C GLY A 47 18.85 17.32 -5.62
N THR A 48 20.17 17.24 -5.46
CA THR A 48 21.03 16.49 -6.38
C THR A 48 20.64 15.00 -6.39
N GLY A 49 20.02 14.54 -7.47
CA GLY A 49 19.51 13.18 -7.61
C GLY A 49 18.30 12.86 -6.71
N VAL A 50 17.67 13.87 -6.10
CA VAL A 50 16.49 13.72 -5.23
C VAL A 50 15.29 14.34 -5.92
N TYR A 51 14.23 13.55 -6.06
CA TYR A 51 13.02 13.94 -6.77
C TYR A 51 11.81 13.90 -5.84
N GLU A 52 10.90 14.85 -6.03
CA GLU A 52 9.57 14.83 -5.46
C GLU A 52 8.58 14.33 -6.51
N LEU A 53 7.89 13.24 -6.20
CA LEU A 53 6.74 12.76 -6.98
C LEU A 53 5.46 13.26 -6.33
N ARG A 54 4.71 14.09 -7.04
CA ARG A 54 3.39 14.57 -6.61
C ARG A 54 2.33 13.62 -7.13
N LEU A 55 1.42 13.19 -6.26
CA LEU A 55 0.35 12.27 -6.61
C LEU A 55 -0.98 12.64 -5.98
N ARG A 56 -2.06 12.15 -6.58
CA ARG A 56 -3.40 12.12 -6.03
C ARG A 56 -3.83 10.67 -5.91
N ALA A 57 -4.18 10.26 -4.70
CA ALA A 57 -4.62 8.91 -4.41
C ALA A 57 -5.49 8.91 -3.16
N GLY A 58 -6.37 7.92 -3.05
CA GLY A 58 -7.00 7.55 -1.80
C GLY A 58 -6.39 6.25 -1.28
N ASN A 59 -6.35 6.09 0.04
CA ASN A 59 -6.07 4.80 0.68
C ASN A 59 -7.37 4.22 1.28
N PRO A 60 -8.33 3.74 0.47
CA PRO A 60 -9.64 3.34 0.98
C PRO A 60 -9.64 1.99 1.72
N GLU A 61 -8.50 1.27 1.82
CA GLU A 61 -8.52 -0.16 2.13
C GLU A 61 -7.76 -0.53 3.41
N ALA A 62 -8.37 -1.44 4.18
CA ALA A 62 -7.66 -2.23 5.18
C ALA A 62 -6.52 -2.99 4.48
N PHE A 63 -5.36 -3.11 5.15
CA PHE A 63 -4.16 -3.79 4.63
C PHE A 63 -3.40 -3.06 3.51
N PHE A 64 -3.63 -1.75 3.32
CA PHE A 64 -2.75 -0.91 2.51
C PHE A 64 -1.31 -0.96 3.01
N SER A 65 -0.40 -1.41 2.14
CA SER A 65 1.02 -1.63 2.45
C SER A 65 1.94 -0.58 1.83
N GLY A 66 1.42 0.33 0.99
CA GLY A 66 2.19 1.45 0.46
C GLY A 66 2.13 1.62 -1.05
N TYR A 67 3.08 2.41 -1.54
CA TYR A 67 3.31 2.62 -2.97
C TYR A 67 4.62 1.95 -3.38
N THR A 68 4.65 1.39 -4.57
CA THR A 68 5.83 0.80 -5.19
C THR A 68 6.11 1.50 -6.51
N LEU A 69 7.34 1.98 -6.65
CA LEU A 69 7.85 2.66 -7.83
C LEU A 69 8.47 1.66 -8.80
N TYR A 70 8.06 1.77 -10.05
CA TYR A 70 8.65 1.06 -11.17
C TYR A 70 9.26 2.07 -12.14
N THR A 71 10.47 1.78 -12.59
CA THR A 71 11.22 2.60 -13.52
C THR A 71 11.48 1.82 -14.80
N GLY A 72 11.60 2.49 -15.94
CA GLY A 72 11.93 1.85 -17.21
C GLY A 72 12.43 2.84 -18.25
N SER A 73 13.12 2.34 -19.27
CA SER A 73 13.59 3.13 -20.42
C SER A 73 12.47 3.49 -21.40
N THR A 74 11.29 2.89 -21.26
CA THR A 74 10.09 3.20 -22.03
C THR A 74 8.87 3.29 -21.11
N VAL A 75 7.81 3.94 -21.58
CA VAL A 75 6.52 3.98 -20.87
C VAL A 75 6.03 2.56 -20.56
N ASP A 76 6.07 1.67 -21.55
CA ASP A 76 5.60 0.29 -21.37
C ASP A 76 6.44 -0.49 -20.35
N ALA A 77 7.77 -0.39 -20.41
CA ALA A 77 8.66 -1.05 -19.45
C ALA A 77 8.42 -0.60 -18.00
N SER A 78 8.12 0.68 -17.79
CA SER A 78 7.79 1.19 -16.45
C SER A 78 6.42 0.73 -15.95
N ARG A 79 5.44 0.57 -16.86
CA ARG A 79 4.07 0.15 -16.52
C ARG A 79 3.96 -1.36 -16.35
N ASN A 80 4.69 -2.12 -17.15
CA ASN A 80 4.62 -3.56 -17.29
C ASN A 80 6.04 -4.16 -17.16
N PRO A 81 6.65 -4.09 -15.96
CA PRO A 81 7.97 -4.66 -15.74
C PRO A 81 7.92 -6.17 -15.97
N SER A 82 8.99 -6.74 -16.52
CA SER A 82 9.13 -8.19 -16.70
C SER A 82 9.12 -8.95 -15.37
N ASP A 83 9.46 -8.27 -14.27
CA ASP A 83 9.44 -8.77 -12.91
C ASP A 83 8.94 -7.68 -11.94
N PHE A 84 7.87 -7.98 -11.20
CA PHE A 84 7.29 -7.09 -10.20
C PHE A 84 8.16 -6.96 -8.93
N SER A 85 9.11 -7.87 -8.71
CA SER A 85 10.06 -7.77 -7.59
C SER A 85 11.09 -6.64 -7.76
N SER A 86 11.25 -6.14 -8.98
CA SER A 86 12.17 -5.03 -9.29
C SER A 86 11.72 -3.68 -8.71
N GLY A 87 10.44 -3.56 -8.35
CA GLY A 87 9.84 -2.35 -7.81
C GLY A 87 10.47 -1.90 -6.49
N LYS A 88 10.51 -0.59 -6.28
CA LYS A 88 11.03 0.02 -5.05
C LYS A 88 9.87 0.49 -4.18
N ALA A 89 9.65 -0.20 -3.07
CA ALA A 89 8.57 0.11 -2.14
C ALA A 89 8.89 1.37 -1.32
N CYS A 90 7.85 2.10 -0.94
CA CYS A 90 7.93 3.15 0.05
C CYS A 90 8.37 2.61 1.41
N GLN A 91 9.32 3.32 2.03
CA GLN A 91 9.73 3.07 3.39
C GLN A 91 8.67 3.60 4.35
N LEU A 92 8.35 2.78 5.36
CA LEU A 92 7.48 3.15 6.47
C LEU A 92 8.15 4.24 7.35
N PRO A 93 7.37 5.10 8.03
CA PRO A 93 5.91 5.07 8.14
C PRO A 93 5.19 5.65 6.91
N LEU A 94 4.10 5.00 6.50
CA LEU A 94 3.17 5.52 5.50
C LEU A 94 2.13 6.39 6.20
N ASN A 95 2.01 7.64 5.79
CA ASN A 95 0.90 8.46 6.26
C ASN A 95 -0.42 7.92 5.70
N MET A 96 -1.41 7.70 6.58
CA MET A 96 -2.76 7.34 6.16
C MET A 96 -3.34 8.48 5.32
N LEU A 97 -3.69 8.20 4.06
CA LEU A 97 -4.26 9.20 3.17
C LEU A 97 -5.78 9.21 3.36
N PRO A 98 -6.36 10.27 3.94
CA PRO A 98 -7.82 10.41 3.95
C PRO A 98 -8.35 10.34 2.52
N ASN A 99 -9.44 9.60 2.32
CA ASN A 99 -10.07 9.35 1.02
C ASN A 99 -10.73 10.63 0.46
N GLN A 100 -9.96 11.66 0.13
CA GLN A 100 -10.42 12.97 -0.34
C GLN A 100 -9.31 13.65 -1.17
N PRO A 101 -9.65 14.61 -2.06
CA PRO A 101 -8.79 14.99 -3.19
C PRO A 101 -7.65 15.94 -2.76
N ARG A 102 -6.73 15.44 -1.94
CA ARG A 102 -5.50 16.14 -1.55
C ARG A 102 -4.36 15.65 -2.44
N GLU A 103 -3.42 16.56 -2.69
CA GLU A 103 -2.16 16.20 -3.35
C GLU A 103 -1.13 15.82 -2.30
N TYR A 104 -0.50 14.69 -2.52
CA TYR A 104 0.52 14.10 -1.67
C TYR A 104 1.86 14.06 -2.40
N SER A 105 2.96 14.00 -1.65
CA SER A 105 4.30 13.82 -2.22
C SER A 105 5.00 12.56 -1.73
N ILE A 106 5.76 11.95 -2.62
CA ILE A 106 6.73 10.90 -2.30
C ILE A 106 8.11 11.46 -2.62
N GLU A 107 9.03 11.35 -1.66
CA GLU A 107 10.44 11.64 -1.91
C GLU A 107 11.10 10.41 -2.52
N VAL A 108 11.78 10.58 -3.66
CA VAL A 108 12.64 9.57 -4.26
C VAL A 108 14.08 10.01 -4.09
N ASN A 109 14.87 9.19 -3.40
CA ASN A 109 16.22 9.55 -2.99
C ASN A 109 17.13 8.32 -3.14
N PRO A 110 18.36 8.44 -3.67
CA PRO A 110 19.27 7.30 -3.77
C PRO A 110 19.75 6.77 -2.41
N THR A 111 19.66 7.59 -1.36
CA THR A 111 20.19 7.24 -0.03
C THR A 111 19.07 6.91 0.95
N ALA A 112 19.25 5.82 1.71
CA ALA A 112 18.37 5.47 2.81
C ALA A 112 18.42 6.50 3.94
N GLY A 113 17.45 6.45 4.85
CA GLY A 113 17.36 7.35 6.01
C GLY A 113 15.95 7.90 6.19
N PRO A 114 15.72 8.76 7.19
CA PRO A 114 14.41 9.31 7.47
C PRO A 114 13.87 10.13 6.28
N LEU A 115 12.56 10.32 6.27
CA LEU A 115 11.88 11.23 5.37
C LEU A 115 12.41 12.65 5.60
N ALA A 116 12.86 13.34 4.55
CA ALA A 116 13.34 14.71 4.71
C ALA A 116 12.17 15.66 5.01
N VAL A 117 12.45 16.67 5.84
CA VAL A 117 11.49 17.76 6.10
C VAL A 117 11.33 18.56 4.80
N PRO A 118 10.10 18.75 4.28
CA PRO A 118 9.89 19.49 3.05
C PRO A 118 10.44 20.92 3.13
N GLY A 119 11.21 21.31 2.11
CA GLY A 119 11.77 22.65 1.95
C GLY A 119 10.76 23.66 1.37
N PRO A 120 11.17 24.93 1.19
CA PRO A 120 10.34 25.95 0.56
C PRO A 120 9.91 25.56 -0.85
N GLY A 121 8.60 25.55 -1.13
CA GLY A 121 8.04 25.20 -2.45
C GLY A 121 7.79 23.71 -2.69
N GLU A 122 8.22 22.85 -1.76
CA GLU A 122 7.94 21.41 -1.76
C GLU A 122 6.55 21.13 -1.16
N ASN A 123 5.95 20.00 -1.52
CA ASN A 123 4.64 19.62 -0.97
C ASN A 123 4.82 19.10 0.46
N THR A 124 4.15 19.78 1.40
CA THR A 124 4.22 19.49 2.84
C THR A 124 3.56 18.16 3.23
N ASN A 125 2.71 17.60 2.37
CA ASN A 125 2.03 16.33 2.58
C ASN A 125 2.88 15.17 2.04
N ARG A 126 4.13 15.08 2.51
CA ARG A 126 5.02 13.98 2.14
C ARG A 126 4.64 12.71 2.88
N VAL A 127 4.38 11.64 2.13
CA VAL A 127 3.73 10.43 2.67
C VAL A 127 4.70 9.28 2.91
N CYS A 128 5.78 9.22 2.13
CA CYS A 128 6.85 8.24 2.29
C CYS A 128 8.07 8.61 1.44
N LYS A 129 9.15 7.84 1.66
CA LYS A 129 10.39 7.89 0.91
C LYS A 129 10.58 6.60 0.12
N ILE A 130 11.04 6.69 -1.11
CA ILE A 130 11.46 5.54 -1.93
C ILE A 130 12.96 5.66 -2.14
N VAL A 131 13.69 4.61 -1.79
CA VAL A 131 15.13 4.55 -1.99
C VAL A 131 15.43 4.02 -3.39
N ALA A 132 15.63 4.95 -4.33
CA ALA A 132 15.90 4.65 -5.73
C ALA A 132 16.74 5.76 -6.38
N THR A 133 17.55 5.37 -7.36
CA THR A 133 18.22 6.32 -8.26
C THR A 133 17.34 6.50 -9.49
N LEU A 134 17.03 7.75 -9.83
CA LEU A 134 16.34 8.13 -11.06
C LEU A 134 17.30 8.90 -11.95
N ASN A 135 17.31 8.59 -13.25
CA ASN A 135 18.07 9.32 -14.25
C ASN A 135 17.11 10.16 -15.10
N SER A 136 17.58 11.31 -15.59
CA SER A 136 16.84 12.09 -16.57
C SER A 136 16.51 11.22 -17.80
N GLY A 137 15.27 11.31 -18.26
CA GLY A 137 14.75 10.50 -19.35
C GLY A 137 14.10 9.18 -18.93
N ASP A 138 14.32 8.69 -17.70
CA ASP A 138 13.66 7.48 -17.20
C ASP A 138 12.14 7.70 -17.12
N TYR A 139 11.37 6.65 -17.38
CA TYR A 139 9.92 6.63 -17.19
C TYR A 139 9.58 6.03 -15.83
N VAL A 140 8.71 6.70 -15.08
CA VAL A 140 8.30 6.29 -13.73
C VAL A 140 6.80 6.02 -13.68
N THR A 141 6.44 4.92 -13.02
CA THR A 141 5.06 4.50 -12.77
C THR A 141 4.94 4.04 -11.31
N LEU A 142 3.84 4.40 -10.65
CA LEU A 142 3.51 3.95 -9.30
C LEU A 142 2.40 2.90 -9.31
N ARG A 143 2.48 1.97 -8.37
CA ARG A 143 1.38 1.06 -8.01
C ARG A 143 1.17 1.11 -6.51
N SER A 144 -0.09 1.10 -6.08
CA SER A 144 -0.43 0.80 -4.69
C SER A 144 -0.26 -0.70 -4.43
N SER A 145 0.22 -1.06 -3.24
CA SER A 145 0.33 -2.44 -2.77
C SER A 145 -0.59 -2.65 -1.57
N VAL A 146 -1.29 -3.78 -1.56
CA VAL A 146 -2.05 -4.27 -0.41
C VAL A 146 -1.61 -5.69 -0.08
N ILE A 147 -1.68 -6.02 1.21
CA ILE A 147 -1.51 -7.39 1.67
C ILE A 147 -2.85 -8.09 1.53
N SER A 148 -2.90 -9.15 0.73
CA SER A 148 -4.06 -10.02 0.59
C SER A 148 -3.79 -11.34 1.28
N LEU A 149 -4.72 -11.73 2.15
CA LEU A 149 -4.71 -13.03 2.83
C LEU A 149 -5.58 -14.00 2.03
N ASP A 150 -4.96 -15.00 1.41
CA ASP A 150 -5.70 -16.14 0.85
C ASP A 150 -5.86 -17.21 1.92
N LEU A 151 -7.05 -17.21 2.55
CA LEU A 151 -7.39 -18.14 3.63
C LEU A 151 -7.75 -19.55 3.12
N ASN A 152 -7.88 -19.76 1.81
CA ASN A 152 -8.31 -21.04 1.24
C ASN A 152 -7.14 -21.98 0.90
N SER A 153 -5.97 -21.41 0.57
CA SER A 153 -4.82 -22.20 0.10
C SER A 153 -3.75 -22.45 1.18
N GLY A 154 -3.85 -21.81 2.34
CA GLY A 154 -2.81 -21.89 3.39
C GLY A 154 -1.46 -21.29 2.96
N THR A 155 -1.42 -20.62 1.82
CA THR A 155 -0.22 -20.01 1.24
C THR A 155 -0.12 -18.55 1.65
N LYS A 156 1.10 -18.16 2.04
CA LYS A 156 1.52 -16.85 2.59
C LYS A 156 0.91 -15.62 1.90
N ASP A 157 0.73 -14.56 2.71
CA ASP A 157 0.57 -13.15 2.36
C ASP A 157 0.95 -12.83 0.91
N ILE A 158 -0.06 -12.56 0.07
CA ILE A 158 0.17 -12.19 -1.32
C ILE A 158 0.15 -10.67 -1.40
N TYR A 159 1.26 -10.07 -1.83
CA TYR A 159 1.27 -8.67 -2.25
C TYR A 159 0.48 -8.53 -3.53
N VAL A 160 -0.66 -7.83 -3.45
CA VAL A 160 -1.48 -7.50 -4.61
C VAL A 160 -1.19 -6.05 -4.98
N PHE A 161 -0.68 -5.86 -6.19
CA PHE A 161 -0.52 -4.53 -6.77
C PHE A 161 -1.78 -4.11 -7.51
N SER A 162 -2.09 -2.80 -7.45
CA SER A 162 -3.06 -2.20 -8.37
C SER A 162 -2.58 -2.24 -9.82
N MET A 163 -3.47 -1.85 -10.72
CA MET A 163 -3.10 -1.43 -12.07
C MET A 163 -2.02 -0.32 -12.03
N PRO A 164 -1.22 -0.14 -13.08
CA PRO A 164 -0.25 0.94 -13.12
C PRO A 164 -0.93 2.31 -13.13
N SER A 165 -0.35 3.29 -12.42
CA SER A 165 -0.69 4.71 -12.57
C SER A 165 -0.44 5.19 -14.00
N ASN A 166 -0.75 6.45 -14.31
CA ASN A 166 -0.11 7.13 -15.44
C ASN A 166 1.42 7.17 -15.26
N THR A 167 2.13 7.43 -16.35
CA THR A 167 3.61 7.44 -16.37
C THR A 167 4.09 8.88 -16.54
N LEU A 168 5.13 9.25 -15.79
CA LEU A 168 5.85 10.50 -15.99
C LEU A 168 7.28 10.21 -16.46
N GLN A 169 7.86 11.13 -17.21
CA GLN A 169 9.29 11.08 -17.54
C GLN A 169 10.06 11.95 -16.56
N VAL A 170 11.19 11.45 -16.08
CA VAL A 170 12.11 12.20 -15.22
C VAL A 170 12.72 13.34 -16.04
N PRO A 171 12.66 14.59 -15.54
CA PRO A 171 13.24 15.75 -16.23
C PRO A 171 14.76 15.66 -16.29
#